data_AF-A0A919WQ85-F1
#
_entry.id   AF-A0A919WQ85-F1
#
_cell.length_a   1.000
_cell.length_b   1.000
_cell.length_c   1.000
_cell.angle_alpha   90.00
_cell.angle_beta   90.00
_cell.angle_gamma   90.00
#
_symmetry.space_group_name_H-M   'P 1'
#
loop_
_entity.id
_entity.type
_entity.pdbx_description
1 polymer ?
#
loop_
_entity_poly.entity_id
_entity_poly.type
_entity_poly.pdbx_seq_one_letter_code
_entity_poly.pdbx_strand_id
1 'polypeptide(L)'
;MGKNRETQEFITKKDLSYVIAFLIFALILIFTWRAGGVEVLVNQISLVGSISSILLALIAIGYAFFQTNNSSWENRQLSDTLGRVNDKVEELGQIKDEMAVIKDELSKFKEISNDSMSNMMAAISELPNQLNFDAFSSLLKEHGITIPDNAEGDLKAKYQKKINSEVDKIKKEMTRLDSKIETDIANFVNFEVELGEEITPSKVYAYLDANGVIYEDQDVRNALRKFLRVGLVRKEFVHGKNKKIMRYYKSGEFKVFERKGKDEG
;
A
#
# COMPACT_ATOMS: atom_id res chain seq x y z
N MET A 1 56.52 4.76 24.41
CA MET A 1 56.45 5.44 25.72
C MET A 1 55.34 6.48 25.63
N GLY A 2 54.28 6.57 26.44
CA GLY A 2 53.78 5.77 27.58
C GLY A 2 52.29 5.44 27.35
N LYS A 3 51.80 4.28 27.77
CA LYS A 3 51.43 3.82 29.13
C LYS A 3 50.19 4.52 29.70
N ASN A 4 49.14 3.69 29.82
CA ASN A 4 48.04 3.68 30.77
C ASN A 4 46.85 4.63 30.52
N ARG A 5 45.90 4.08 29.75
CA ARG A 5 44.47 4.18 30.07
C ARG A 5 44.27 3.57 31.47
N GLU A 6 43.86 4.36 32.45
CA GLU A 6 43.14 3.86 33.61
C GLU A 6 41.80 4.58 33.70
N THR A 7 40.79 3.74 33.65
CA THR A 7 39.36 3.96 33.74
C THR A 7 39.01 4.83 34.95
N GLN A 8 38.37 5.98 34.70
CA GLN A 8 37.47 6.56 35.70
C GLN A 8 36.31 5.59 35.89
N GLU A 9 36.46 4.67 36.85
CA GLU A 9 35.36 3.84 37.30
C GLU A 9 34.32 4.76 37.94
N PHE A 10 33.29 5.09 37.14
CA PHE A 10 32.05 5.65 37.65
C PHE A 10 31.56 4.74 38.78
N ILE A 11 31.45 5.30 39.98
CA ILE A 11 30.83 4.66 41.14
C ILE A 11 29.53 4.01 40.65
N THR A 12 29.49 2.68 40.61
CA THR A 12 28.35 1.97 40.08
C THR A 12 27.20 2.15 41.08
N LYS A 13 25.94 2.19 40.63
CA LYS A 13 24.77 2.37 41.53
C LYS A 13 24.76 1.41 42.74
N LYS A 14 25.43 0.26 42.60
CA LYS A 14 25.65 -0.74 43.65
C LYS A 14 26.65 -0.28 44.73
N ASP A 15 27.75 0.37 44.35
CA ASP A 15 28.78 0.83 45.29
C ASP A 15 28.26 1.96 46.18
N LEU A 16 27.42 2.85 45.62
CA LEU A 16 26.76 3.89 46.38
C LEU A 16 25.83 3.31 47.47
N SER A 17 25.10 2.22 47.18
CA SER A 17 24.22 1.59 48.18
C SER A 17 25.01 0.88 49.28
N TYR A 18 26.14 0.25 48.94
CA TYR A 18 27.04 -0.34 49.94
C TYR A 18 27.65 0.70 50.86
N VAL A 19 28.07 1.85 50.34
CA VAL A 19 28.61 2.96 51.13
C VAL A 19 27.55 3.54 52.07
N ILE A 20 26.31 3.72 51.59
CA ILE A 20 25.19 4.20 52.40
C ILE A 20 24.83 3.19 53.49
N ALA A 21 24.75 1.90 53.17
CA ALA A 21 24.47 0.84 54.14
C ALA A 21 25.55 0.74 55.22
N PHE A 22 26.82 0.87 54.84
CA PHE A 22 27.95 0.89 55.77
C PHE A 22 27.88 2.11 56.72
N LEU A 23 27.54 3.29 56.20
CA LEU A 23 27.36 4.51 56.99
C LEU A 23 26.22 4.37 58.02
N ILE A 24 25.09 3.79 57.61
CA ILE A 24 23.95 3.52 58.51
C ILE A 24 24.38 2.55 59.62
N PHE A 25 25.11 1.48 59.27
CA PHE A 25 25.58 0.48 60.23
C PHE A 25 26.59 1.07 61.23
N ALA A 26 27.55 1.87 60.76
CA ALA A 26 28.51 2.56 61.61
C ALA A 26 27.81 3.55 62.57
N LEU A 27 26.78 4.24 62.10
CA LEU A 27 26.00 5.17 62.91
C LEU A 27 25.25 4.44 64.03
N ILE A 28 24.59 3.31 63.72
CA ILE A 28 23.92 2.46 64.73
C ILE A 28 24.92 2.00 65.79
N LEU A 29 26.10 1.51 65.40
CA LEU A 29 27.16 1.09 66.33
C LEU A 29 27.61 2.20 67.27
N ILE A 30 27.83 3.42 66.74
CA ILE A 30 28.23 4.59 67.55
C ILE A 30 27.15 4.94 68.58
N PHE A 31 25.88 4.88 68.18
CA PHE A 31 24.75 5.14 69.08
C PHE A 31 24.59 4.07 70.17
N THR A 32 24.71 2.79 69.80
CA THR A 32 24.62 1.68 70.75
C THR A 32 25.75 1.72 71.79
N TRP A 33 26.96 2.13 71.39
CA TRP A 33 28.11 2.14 72.30
C TRP A 33 28.08 3.31 73.31
N ARG A 34 27.32 4.38 73.05
CA ARG A 34 27.28 5.60 73.88
C ARG A 34 26.12 5.68 74.88
N ALA A 35 25.21 4.70 74.91
CA ALA A 35 24.02 4.72 75.77
C ALA A 35 24.29 4.11 77.17
N GLY A 36 24.89 4.88 78.08
CA GLY A 36 25.22 4.47 79.45
C GLY A 36 24.37 5.05 80.58
N GLY A 37 23.36 5.91 80.32
CA GLY A 37 22.55 6.53 81.38
C GLY A 37 21.29 7.25 80.91
N VAL A 38 20.26 7.28 81.78
CA VAL A 38 18.87 7.72 81.48
C VAL A 38 18.75 9.23 81.20
N GLU A 39 19.61 10.08 81.77
CA GLU A 39 19.61 11.53 81.52
C GLU A 39 20.22 11.90 80.15
N VAL A 40 21.08 11.02 79.62
CA VAL A 40 21.69 11.17 78.29
C VAL A 40 20.68 10.89 77.17
N LEU A 41 19.65 10.07 77.45
CA LEU A 41 18.63 9.66 76.49
C LEU A 41 17.79 10.84 75.97
N VAL A 42 17.45 11.81 76.82
CA VAL A 42 16.63 12.97 76.40
C VAL A 42 17.42 13.92 75.50
N ASN A 43 18.70 14.17 75.80
CA ASN A 43 19.59 14.94 74.92
C ASN A 43 19.92 14.19 73.60
N GLN A 44 19.84 12.86 73.59
CA GLN A 44 20.02 12.05 72.38
C GLN A 44 18.83 12.17 71.40
N ILE A 45 17.60 12.41 71.87
CA ILE A 45 16.44 12.56 70.97
C ILE A 45 16.58 13.77 70.05
N SER A 46 17.04 14.91 70.59
CA SER A 46 17.30 16.11 69.77
C SER A 46 18.38 15.85 68.73
N LEU A 47 19.44 15.13 69.10
CA LEU A 47 20.54 14.76 68.22
C LEU A 47 20.10 13.77 67.12
N VAL A 48 19.26 12.79 67.45
CA VAL A 48 18.64 11.86 66.48
C VAL A 48 17.74 12.61 65.49
N GLY A 49 16.99 13.62 65.95
CA GLY A 49 16.19 14.48 65.09
C GLY A 49 17.02 15.27 64.08
N SER A 50 18.12 15.89 64.52
CA SER A 50 19.04 16.61 63.64
C SER A 50 19.73 15.69 62.63
N ILE A 51 20.19 14.51 63.05
CA ILE A 51 20.82 13.53 62.14
C ILE A 51 19.81 12.99 61.13
N SER A 52 18.57 12.69 61.56
CA SER A 52 17.51 12.23 60.67
C SER A 52 17.19 13.27 59.60
N SER A 53 17.16 14.55 59.96
CA SER A 53 16.96 15.67 59.02
C SER A 53 18.10 15.76 57.98
N ILE A 54 19.35 15.64 58.42
CA ILE A 54 20.53 15.63 57.52
C ILE A 54 20.46 14.43 56.57
N LEU A 55 20.12 13.24 57.06
CA LEU A 55 19.98 12.04 56.23
C LEU A 55 18.85 12.19 55.21
N LEU A 56 17.70 12.75 55.61
CA LEU A 56 16.58 12.99 54.70
C LEU A 56 16.98 13.97 53.58
N ALA A 57 17.72 15.02 53.92
CA ALA A 57 18.23 15.98 52.94
C ALA A 57 19.20 15.33 51.94
N LEU A 58 20.09 14.45 52.40
CA LEU A 58 21.00 13.72 51.52
C LEU A 58 20.27 12.77 50.57
N ILE A 59 19.24 12.07 51.04
CA ILE A 59 18.38 11.21 50.20
C ILE A 59 17.67 12.05 49.14
N ALA A 60 17.14 13.22 49.51
CA ALA A 60 16.47 14.13 48.57
C ALA A 60 17.43 14.63 47.47
N ILE A 61 18.66 15.03 47.84
CA ILE A 61 19.70 15.42 46.89
C ILE A 61 20.09 14.26 45.98
N GLY A 62 20.27 13.05 46.53
CA GLY A 62 20.58 11.85 45.76
C GLY A 62 19.48 11.50 44.76
N TYR A 63 18.22 11.60 45.17
CA TYR A 63 17.07 11.38 44.30
C TYR A 63 17.01 12.43 43.17
N ALA A 64 17.21 13.70 43.49
CA ALA A 64 17.28 14.77 42.48
C ALA A 64 18.39 14.52 41.46
N PHE A 65 19.58 14.07 41.88
CA PHE A 65 20.68 13.76 40.98
C PHE A 65 20.36 12.57 40.05
N PHE A 66 19.77 11.49 40.58
CA PHE A 66 19.30 10.36 39.76
C PHE A 66 18.22 10.78 38.77
N GLN A 67 17.27 11.60 39.21
CA GLN A 67 16.22 12.14 38.37
C GLN A 67 16.81 12.96 37.21
N THR A 68 17.73 13.89 37.49
CA THR A 68 18.39 14.71 36.45
C THR A 68 19.15 13.86 35.43
N ASN A 69 19.85 12.82 35.87
CA ASN A 69 20.61 11.94 34.97
C ASN A 69 19.70 11.08 34.08
N ASN A 70 18.61 10.53 34.64
CA ASN A 70 17.63 9.78 33.86
C ASN A 70 16.91 10.69 32.84
N SER A 71 16.49 11.88 33.25
CA SER A 71 15.86 12.84 32.33
C SER A 71 16.80 13.26 31.19
N SER A 72 18.10 13.36 31.45
CA SER A 72 19.09 13.66 30.41
C SER A 72 19.23 12.53 29.39
N TRP A 73 19.17 11.27 29.85
CA TRP A 73 19.20 10.10 28.96
C TRP A 73 17.92 9.98 28.14
N GLU A 74 16.75 10.14 28.77
CA GLU A 74 15.46 10.14 28.09
C GLU A 74 15.37 11.25 27.04
N ASN A 75 15.85 12.46 27.35
CA ASN A 75 15.85 13.57 26.40
C ASN A 75 16.76 13.30 25.18
N ARG A 76 17.91 12.64 25.39
CA ARG A 76 18.78 12.20 24.28
C ARG A 76 18.10 11.16 23.42
N GLN A 77 17.45 10.16 24.03
CA GLN A 77 16.72 9.13 23.30
C GLN A 77 15.53 9.70 22.52
N LEU A 78 14.82 10.67 23.09
CA LEU A 78 13.74 11.37 22.42
C LEU A 78 14.26 12.16 21.22
N SER A 79 15.38 12.90 21.39
CA SER A 79 16.01 13.62 20.29
C SER A 79 16.47 12.70 19.16
N ASP A 80 17.06 11.54 19.48
CA ASP A 80 17.47 10.54 18.47
C ASP A 80 16.25 9.95 17.75
N THR A 81 15.18 9.67 18.49
CA THR A 81 13.93 9.16 17.92
C THR A 81 13.29 10.19 16.99
N LEU A 82 13.25 11.47 17.39
CA LEU A 82 12.75 12.56 16.55
C LEU A 82 13.60 12.74 15.29
N GLY A 83 14.93 12.61 15.39
CA GLY A 83 15.82 12.61 14.23
C GLY A 83 15.45 11.50 13.23
N ARG A 84 15.32 10.26 13.71
CA ARG A 84 14.91 9.12 12.87
C ARG A 84 13.53 9.31 12.25
N VAL A 85 12.58 9.88 12.99
CA VAL A 85 11.24 10.19 12.45
C VAL A 85 11.35 11.23 11.34
N ASN A 86 12.15 12.27 11.53
CA ASN A 86 12.38 13.29 10.52
C ASN A 86 12.99 12.69 9.23
N ASP A 87 14.01 11.83 9.37
CA ASP A 87 14.61 11.14 8.23
C ASP A 87 13.58 10.29 7.47
N LYS A 88 12.68 9.60 8.20
CA LYS A 88 11.58 8.83 7.58
C LYS A 88 10.52 9.70 6.92
N VAL A 89 10.27 10.90 7.44
CA VAL A 89 9.38 11.87 6.79
C VAL A 89 10.01 12.41 5.51
N GLU A 90 11.32 12.62 5.48
CA GLU A 90 12.05 13.04 4.28
C GLU A 90 12.04 11.94 3.21
N GLU A 91 12.30 10.67 3.58
CA GLU A 91 12.16 9.51 2.68
C GLU A 91 10.73 9.43 2.09
N LEU A 92 9.68 9.68 2.88
CA LEU A 92 8.30 9.74 2.39
C LEU A 92 8.07 10.89 1.39
N GLY A 93 8.75 12.03 1.59
CA GLY A 93 8.76 13.13 0.64
C GLY A 93 9.34 12.70 -0.72
N GLN A 94 10.47 11.99 -0.70
CA GLN A 94 11.10 11.47 -1.92
C GLN A 94 10.18 10.47 -2.65
N ILE A 95 9.56 9.54 -1.91
CA ILE A 95 8.59 8.58 -2.49
C ILE A 95 7.41 9.31 -3.15
N LYS A 96 6.90 10.39 -2.53
CA LYS A 96 5.83 11.19 -3.11
C LYS A 96 6.25 11.83 -4.43
N ASP A 97 7.48 12.35 -4.51
CA ASP A 97 8.01 12.95 -5.73
C ASP A 97 8.22 11.91 -6.83
N GLU A 98 8.75 10.73 -6.49
CA GLU A 98 8.85 9.59 -7.42
C GLU A 98 7.47 9.14 -7.92
N MET A 99 6.46 9.08 -7.05
CA MET A 99 5.08 8.78 -7.45
C MET A 99 4.50 9.84 -8.40
N ALA A 100 4.86 11.11 -8.23
CA ALA A 100 4.43 12.16 -9.14
C ALA A 100 5.03 11.98 -10.54
N VAL A 101 6.30 11.57 -10.62
CA VAL A 101 6.97 11.22 -11.89
C VAL A 101 6.31 10.01 -12.54
N ILE A 102 6.09 8.92 -11.78
CA ILE A 102 5.42 7.72 -12.29
C ILE A 102 4.03 8.06 -12.83
N LYS A 103 3.28 8.93 -12.16
CA LYS A 103 1.96 9.38 -12.61
C LYS A 103 2.03 10.11 -13.96
N ASP A 104 3.02 10.99 -14.14
CA ASP A 104 3.25 11.70 -15.40
C ASP A 104 3.63 10.74 -16.53
N GLU A 105 4.57 9.81 -16.27
CA GLU A 105 4.96 8.78 -17.23
C GLU A 105 3.80 7.87 -17.63
N LEU A 106 2.96 7.49 -16.67
CA LEU A 106 1.78 6.66 -16.92
C LEU A 106 0.71 7.41 -17.73
N SER A 107 0.59 8.73 -17.54
CA SER A 107 -0.26 9.58 -18.38
C SER A 107 0.25 9.64 -19.82
N LYS A 108 1.56 9.84 -20.01
CA LYS A 108 2.18 9.83 -21.35
C LYS A 108 2.07 8.47 -22.03
N PHE A 109 2.30 7.39 -21.27
CA PHE A 109 2.11 6.03 -21.77
C PHE A 109 0.68 5.80 -22.25
N LYS A 110 -0.31 6.28 -21.50
CA LYS A 110 -1.73 6.21 -21.90
C LYS A 110 -2.00 6.96 -23.20
N GLU A 111 -1.44 8.15 -23.36
CA GLU A 111 -1.56 8.95 -24.60
C GLU A 111 -0.96 8.21 -25.79
N ILE A 112 0.29 7.73 -25.67
CA ILE A 112 0.99 6.96 -26.70
C ILE A 112 0.22 5.67 -27.04
N SER A 113 -0.31 4.98 -26.04
CA SER A 113 -1.09 3.75 -26.22
C SER A 113 -2.37 4.03 -26.99
N ASN A 114 -3.10 5.10 -26.65
CA ASN A 114 -4.31 5.51 -27.35
C ASN A 114 -4.03 5.87 -28.81
N ASP A 115 -2.97 6.63 -29.07
CA ASP A 115 -2.57 7.00 -30.44
C ASP A 115 -2.18 5.78 -31.26
N SER A 116 -1.40 4.86 -30.66
CA SER A 116 -1.00 3.61 -31.30
C SER A 116 -2.20 2.73 -31.64
N MET A 117 -3.16 2.63 -30.71
CA MET A 117 -4.40 1.88 -30.92
C MET A 117 -5.28 2.52 -32.00
N SER A 118 -5.37 3.85 -32.01
CA SER A 118 -6.09 4.61 -33.04
C SER A 118 -5.50 4.36 -34.44
N ASN A 119 -4.17 4.45 -34.56
CA ASN A 119 -3.46 4.16 -35.81
C ASN A 119 -3.66 2.71 -36.26
N MET A 120 -3.64 1.75 -35.32
CA MET A 120 -3.89 0.35 -35.62
C MET A 120 -5.34 0.13 -36.10
N MET A 121 -6.32 0.78 -35.47
CA MET A 121 -7.72 0.74 -35.88
C MET A 121 -7.95 1.35 -37.27
N ALA A 122 -7.25 2.45 -37.59
CA ALA A 122 -7.27 3.04 -38.91
C ALA A 122 -6.73 2.05 -39.95
N ALA A 123 -5.55 1.48 -39.72
CA ALA A 123 -4.94 0.48 -40.60
C ALA A 123 -5.85 -0.75 -40.81
N ILE A 124 -6.46 -1.28 -39.74
CA ILE A 124 -7.39 -2.40 -39.82
C ILE A 124 -8.66 -2.05 -40.60
N SER A 125 -9.12 -0.79 -40.50
CA SER A 125 -10.28 -0.30 -41.27
C SER A 125 -9.99 -0.18 -42.76
N GLU A 126 -8.71 -0.02 -43.14
CA GLU A 126 -8.28 0.04 -44.54
C GLU A 126 -7.99 -1.32 -45.16
N LEU A 127 -7.77 -2.37 -44.35
CA LEU A 127 -7.50 -3.74 -44.84
C LEU A 127 -8.52 -4.24 -45.88
N PRO A 128 -9.84 -4.03 -45.75
CA PRO A 128 -10.81 -4.44 -46.78
C PRO A 128 -10.59 -3.81 -48.15
N ASN A 129 -10.03 -2.60 -48.19
CA ASN A 129 -9.76 -1.88 -49.43
C ASN A 129 -8.41 -2.29 -50.04
N GLN A 130 -7.44 -2.65 -49.20
CA GLN A 130 -6.12 -3.14 -49.63
C GLN A 130 -6.17 -4.59 -50.11
N LEU A 131 -7.00 -5.44 -49.50
CA LEU A 131 -7.22 -6.82 -49.90
C LEU A 131 -8.24 -6.90 -51.05
N ASN A 132 -7.86 -6.34 -52.19
CA ASN A 132 -8.61 -6.39 -53.43
C ASN A 132 -8.67 -7.86 -53.98
N PHE A 133 -9.84 -8.28 -54.45
CA PHE A 133 -10.06 -9.65 -54.98
C PHE A 133 -9.25 -9.94 -56.26
N ASP A 134 -8.95 -8.93 -57.05
CA ASP A 134 -8.16 -9.02 -58.29
C ASP A 134 -6.71 -9.43 -58.01
N ALA A 135 -6.12 -9.00 -56.88
CA ALA A 135 -4.79 -9.48 -56.44
C ALA A 135 -4.81 -10.98 -56.12
N PHE A 136 -5.87 -11.45 -55.45
CA PHE A 136 -6.09 -12.87 -55.17
C PHE A 136 -6.34 -13.67 -56.46
N SER A 137 -7.17 -13.15 -57.37
CA SER A 137 -7.45 -13.74 -58.70
C SER A 137 -6.17 -13.85 -59.54
N SER A 138 -5.29 -12.85 -59.49
CA SER A 138 -4.00 -12.86 -60.19
C SER A 138 -3.07 -13.95 -59.67
N LEU A 139 -3.00 -14.14 -58.35
CA LEU A 139 -2.24 -15.22 -57.70
C LEU A 139 -2.74 -16.62 -58.11
N LEU A 140 -4.06 -16.79 -58.19
CA LEU A 140 -4.65 -18.05 -58.65
C LEU A 140 -4.29 -18.34 -60.10
N LYS A 141 -4.32 -17.32 -60.97
CA LYS A 141 -3.90 -17.44 -62.38
C LYS A 141 -2.43 -17.82 -62.51
N GLU A 142 -1.55 -17.24 -61.69
CA GLU A 142 -0.12 -17.59 -61.64
C GLU A 142 0.10 -19.08 -61.30
N HIS A 143 -0.77 -19.65 -60.46
CA HIS A 143 -0.75 -21.07 -60.10
C HIS A 143 -1.54 -21.96 -61.08
N GLY A 144 -1.97 -21.43 -62.23
CA GLY A 144 -2.70 -22.18 -63.25
C GLY A 144 -4.16 -22.48 -62.91
N ILE A 145 -4.73 -21.81 -61.90
CA ILE A 145 -6.13 -21.97 -61.51
C ILE A 145 -6.96 -20.88 -62.18
N THR A 146 -7.84 -21.26 -63.11
CA THR A 146 -8.76 -20.34 -63.78
C THR A 146 -10.13 -20.37 -63.10
N ILE A 147 -10.63 -19.20 -62.72
CA ILE A 147 -11.99 -19.04 -62.18
C ILE A 147 -12.94 -18.88 -63.38
N PRO A 148 -14.00 -19.69 -63.50
CA PRO A 148 -15.04 -19.49 -64.51
C PRO A 148 -15.73 -18.13 -64.33
N ASP A 149 -16.01 -17.41 -65.43
CA ASP A 149 -16.63 -16.07 -65.41
C ASP A 149 -17.97 -16.03 -64.64
N ASN A 150 -18.73 -17.13 -64.70
CA ASN A 150 -20.00 -17.25 -63.97
C ASN A 150 -19.84 -17.45 -62.45
N ALA A 151 -18.66 -17.84 -61.98
CA ALA A 151 -18.35 -18.05 -60.57
C ALA A 151 -17.59 -16.88 -59.94
N GLU A 152 -16.99 -16.00 -60.76
CA GLU A 152 -16.14 -14.90 -60.29
C GLU A 152 -16.91 -13.90 -59.41
N GLY A 153 -18.11 -13.51 -59.81
CA GLY A 153 -18.96 -12.60 -59.03
C GLY A 153 -19.32 -13.14 -57.64
N ASP A 154 -19.70 -14.41 -57.57
CA ASP A 154 -20.05 -15.09 -56.31
C ASP A 154 -18.83 -15.27 -55.40
N LEU A 155 -17.67 -15.60 -55.98
CA LEU A 155 -16.40 -15.70 -55.26
C LEU A 155 -15.97 -14.34 -54.70
N LYS A 156 -16.05 -13.27 -55.49
CA LYS A 156 -15.75 -11.90 -55.06
C LYS A 156 -16.65 -11.46 -53.91
N ALA A 157 -17.96 -11.72 -54.01
CA ALA A 157 -18.91 -11.42 -52.94
C ALA A 157 -18.64 -12.22 -51.65
N LYS A 158 -18.35 -13.52 -51.76
CA LYS A 158 -18.00 -14.36 -50.59
C LYS A 158 -16.69 -13.93 -49.95
N TYR A 159 -15.68 -13.61 -50.75
CA TYR A 159 -14.37 -13.14 -50.29
C TYR A 159 -14.49 -11.82 -49.53
N GLN A 160 -15.16 -10.82 -50.12
CA GLN A 160 -15.37 -9.52 -49.47
C GLN A 160 -16.17 -9.67 -48.16
N LYS A 161 -17.24 -10.48 -48.18
CA LYS A 161 -18.03 -10.75 -46.97
C LYS A 161 -17.19 -11.40 -45.87
N LYS A 162 -16.31 -12.33 -46.23
CA LYS A 162 -15.43 -13.00 -45.27
C LYS A 162 -14.43 -12.02 -44.66
N ILE A 163 -13.76 -11.21 -45.49
CA ILE A 163 -12.83 -10.16 -45.02
C ILE A 163 -13.53 -9.19 -44.08
N ASN A 164 -14.66 -8.62 -44.49
CA ASN A 164 -15.41 -7.69 -43.66
C ASN A 164 -15.78 -8.34 -42.31
N SER A 165 -16.21 -9.61 -42.32
CA SER A 165 -16.55 -10.32 -41.08
C SER A 165 -15.36 -10.55 -40.14
N GLU A 166 -14.16 -10.83 -40.67
CA GLU A 166 -12.95 -11.01 -39.84
C GLU A 166 -12.43 -9.66 -39.33
N VAL A 167 -12.47 -8.61 -40.16
CA VAL A 167 -12.15 -7.24 -39.75
C VAL A 167 -13.10 -6.78 -38.63
N ASP A 168 -14.39 -7.06 -38.74
CA ASP A 168 -15.36 -6.72 -37.69
C ASP A 168 -15.10 -7.49 -36.38
N LYS A 169 -14.67 -8.75 -36.45
CA LYS A 169 -14.25 -9.51 -35.25
C LYS A 169 -13.03 -8.88 -34.61
N ILE A 170 -12.00 -8.56 -35.39
CA ILE A 170 -10.77 -7.93 -34.89
C ILE A 170 -11.11 -6.58 -34.25
N LYS A 171 -11.91 -5.73 -34.92
CA LYS A 171 -12.41 -4.46 -34.36
C LYS A 171 -13.16 -4.66 -33.06
N LYS A 172 -14.00 -5.69 -32.95
CA LYS A 172 -14.75 -6.02 -31.73
C LYS A 172 -13.85 -6.53 -30.61
N GLU A 173 -12.80 -7.26 -30.93
CA GLU A 173 -11.81 -7.72 -29.95
C GLU A 173 -10.89 -6.58 -29.46
N MET A 174 -10.57 -5.63 -30.34
CA MET A 174 -9.78 -4.44 -29.98
C MET A 174 -10.59 -3.38 -29.24
N THR A 175 -11.84 -3.14 -29.61
CA THR A 175 -12.74 -2.24 -28.83
C THR A 175 -13.11 -2.82 -27.46
N ARG A 176 -12.99 -4.14 -27.27
CA ARG A 176 -13.08 -4.80 -25.96
C ARG A 176 -11.87 -4.52 -25.06
N LEU A 177 -10.82 -3.89 -25.55
CA LEU A 177 -9.64 -3.52 -24.76
C LEU A 177 -9.65 -2.06 -24.28
N ASP A 178 -10.38 -1.16 -24.94
CA ASP A 178 -10.34 0.30 -24.69
C ASP A 178 -11.73 0.96 -24.70
N SER A 179 -12.73 0.37 -24.04
CA SER A 179 -13.96 1.14 -23.87
C SER A 179 -13.70 2.26 -22.85
N LYS A 180 -13.96 3.51 -23.25
CA LYS A 180 -13.95 4.67 -22.34
C LYS A 180 -14.71 4.35 -21.03
N ILE A 181 -15.82 3.62 -21.17
CA ILE A 181 -16.62 3.06 -20.07
C ILE A 181 -15.77 2.18 -19.14
N GLU A 182 -14.97 1.25 -19.65
CA GLU A 182 -14.08 0.44 -18.81
C GLU A 182 -13.05 1.30 -18.09
N THR A 183 -12.45 2.29 -18.76
CA THR A 183 -11.48 3.20 -18.12
C THR A 183 -12.14 4.00 -17.00
N ASP A 184 -13.32 4.56 -17.24
CA ASP A 184 -14.03 5.39 -16.26
C ASP A 184 -14.57 4.54 -15.10
N ILE A 185 -15.05 3.32 -15.35
CA ILE A 185 -15.42 2.39 -14.27
C ILE A 185 -14.19 1.96 -13.47
N ALA A 186 -13.04 1.74 -14.10
CA ALA A 186 -11.80 1.42 -13.39
C ALA A 186 -11.35 2.58 -12.49
N ASN A 187 -11.44 3.82 -13.00
CA ASN A 187 -11.17 5.03 -12.21
C ASN A 187 -12.13 5.16 -11.04
N PHE A 188 -13.43 4.99 -11.26
CA PHE A 188 -14.44 4.95 -10.20
C PHE A 188 -14.07 3.94 -9.11
N VAL A 189 -13.78 2.69 -9.49
CA VAL A 189 -13.42 1.65 -8.52
C VAL A 189 -12.12 1.99 -7.78
N ASN A 190 -11.13 2.56 -8.45
CA ASN A 190 -9.83 2.84 -7.84
C ASN A 190 -9.83 4.07 -6.93
N PHE A 191 -10.53 5.14 -7.32
CA PHE A 191 -10.43 6.44 -6.66
C PHE A 191 -11.65 6.79 -5.79
N GLU A 192 -12.85 6.32 -6.13
CA GLU A 192 -14.09 6.72 -5.45
C GLU A 192 -14.65 5.66 -4.51
N VAL A 193 -14.18 4.41 -4.61
CA VAL A 193 -14.70 3.30 -3.80
C VAL A 193 -13.66 2.89 -2.76
N GLU A 194 -14.07 2.79 -1.50
CA GLU A 194 -13.19 2.31 -0.43
C GLU A 194 -13.03 0.77 -0.47
N LEU A 195 -11.96 0.27 0.14
CA LEU A 195 -11.70 -1.16 0.21
C LEU A 195 -12.83 -1.90 0.96
N GLY A 196 -13.41 -2.91 0.30
CA GLY A 196 -14.54 -3.65 0.86
C GLY A 196 -15.88 -2.94 0.76
N GLU A 197 -15.95 -1.75 0.16
CA GLU A 197 -17.20 -1.07 -0.13
C GLU A 197 -17.95 -1.73 -1.30
N GLU A 198 -19.28 -1.76 -1.22
CA GLU A 198 -20.15 -2.31 -2.26
C GLU A 198 -20.23 -1.37 -3.48
N ILE A 199 -19.90 -1.94 -4.64
CA ILE A 199 -20.05 -1.35 -5.97
C ILE A 199 -21.44 -1.69 -6.48
N THR A 200 -22.37 -0.75 -6.34
CA THR A 200 -23.73 -0.91 -6.88
C THR A 200 -23.82 -0.33 -8.30
N PRO A 201 -24.64 -0.91 -9.19
CA PRO A 201 -24.85 -0.35 -10.53
C PRO A 201 -25.26 1.12 -10.50
N SER A 202 -26.09 1.52 -9.54
CA SER A 202 -26.52 2.91 -9.37
C SER A 202 -25.37 3.88 -9.13
N LYS A 203 -24.35 3.50 -8.34
CA LYS A 203 -23.17 4.35 -8.12
C LYS A 203 -22.33 4.47 -9.39
N VAL A 204 -22.19 3.37 -10.12
CA VAL A 204 -21.45 3.35 -11.40
C VAL A 204 -22.14 4.24 -12.43
N TYR A 205 -23.46 4.13 -12.59
CA TYR A 205 -24.22 4.97 -13.53
C TYR A 205 -24.14 6.45 -13.15
N ALA A 206 -24.33 6.78 -11.86
CA ALA A 206 -24.21 8.16 -11.40
C ALA A 206 -22.81 8.75 -11.68
N TYR A 207 -21.75 7.96 -11.51
CA TYR A 207 -20.39 8.38 -11.84
C TYR A 207 -20.21 8.58 -13.35
N LEU A 208 -20.72 7.68 -14.19
CA LEU A 208 -20.61 7.79 -15.64
C LEU A 208 -21.41 8.99 -16.17
N ASP A 209 -22.61 9.23 -15.64
CA ASP A 209 -23.43 10.40 -15.97
C ASP A 209 -22.71 11.70 -15.59
N ALA A 210 -22.12 11.76 -14.39
CA ALA A 210 -21.36 12.93 -13.92
C ALA A 210 -20.14 13.24 -14.80
N ASN A 211 -19.55 12.21 -15.43
CA ASN A 211 -18.41 12.36 -16.33
C ASN A 211 -18.82 12.47 -17.83
N GLY A 212 -20.12 12.56 -18.13
CA GLY A 212 -20.62 12.70 -19.50
C GLY A 212 -20.30 11.50 -20.40
N VAL A 213 -20.21 10.30 -19.82
CA VAL A 213 -19.93 9.07 -20.56
C VAL A 213 -21.24 8.49 -21.07
N ILE A 214 -21.34 8.25 -22.38
CA ILE A 214 -22.49 7.55 -22.96
C ILE A 214 -22.25 6.04 -22.76
N TYR A 215 -23.20 5.34 -22.17
CA TYR A 215 -23.10 3.90 -21.90
C TYR A 215 -24.39 3.14 -22.20
N GLU A 216 -24.25 1.87 -22.57
CA GLU A 216 -25.33 0.89 -22.53
C GLU A 216 -25.20 0.01 -21.28
N ASP A 217 -26.34 -0.46 -20.74
CA ASP A 217 -26.36 -1.34 -19.56
C ASP A 217 -25.52 -2.62 -19.75
N GLN A 218 -25.48 -3.13 -20.99
CA GLN A 218 -24.70 -4.29 -21.36
C GLN A 218 -23.19 -4.04 -21.20
N ASP A 219 -22.71 -2.85 -21.54
CA ASP A 219 -21.30 -2.49 -21.50
C ASP A 219 -20.79 -2.36 -20.07
N VAL A 220 -21.57 -1.72 -19.21
CA VAL A 220 -21.25 -1.61 -17.76
C VAL A 220 -21.18 -2.99 -17.12
N ARG A 221 -22.12 -3.90 -17.44
CA ARG A 221 -22.07 -5.28 -16.96
C ARG A 221 -20.86 -6.05 -17.49
N ASN A 222 -20.50 -5.84 -18.76
CA ASN A 222 -19.34 -6.49 -19.37
C ASN A 222 -18.04 -6.01 -18.71
N ALA A 223 -17.92 -4.71 -18.46
CA ALA A 223 -16.79 -4.10 -17.74
C ALA A 223 -16.65 -4.66 -16.33
N LEU A 224 -17.72 -4.69 -15.53
CA LEU A 224 -17.70 -5.27 -14.19
C LEU A 224 -17.31 -6.76 -14.19
N ARG A 225 -17.77 -7.54 -15.17
CA ARG A 225 -17.32 -8.94 -15.34
C ARG A 225 -15.85 -9.04 -15.72
N LYS A 226 -15.31 -8.10 -16.50
CA LYS A 226 -13.88 -8.03 -16.82
C LYS A 226 -13.08 -7.74 -15.55
N PHE A 227 -13.53 -6.78 -14.75
CA PHE A 227 -12.91 -6.44 -13.46
C PHE A 227 -12.95 -7.58 -12.43
N LEU A 228 -14.00 -8.40 -12.44
CA LEU A 228 -14.00 -9.66 -11.68
C LEU A 228 -12.89 -10.62 -12.12
N ARG A 229 -12.59 -10.73 -13.43
CA ARG A 229 -11.57 -11.65 -13.95
C ARG A 229 -10.16 -11.18 -13.62
N VAL A 230 -9.92 -9.87 -13.64
CA VAL A 230 -8.60 -9.28 -13.32
C VAL A 230 -8.41 -9.00 -11.83
N GLY A 231 -9.40 -9.32 -10.99
CA GLY A 231 -9.30 -9.19 -9.53
C GLY A 231 -9.44 -7.76 -9.00
N LEU A 232 -9.83 -6.79 -9.84
CA LEU A 232 -10.12 -5.42 -9.40
C LEU A 232 -11.39 -5.35 -8.54
N VAL A 233 -12.34 -6.23 -8.83
CA VAL A 233 -13.62 -6.34 -8.14
C VAL A 233 -13.79 -7.79 -7.69
N ARG A 234 -14.42 -8.02 -6.53
CA ARG A 234 -14.87 -9.34 -6.08
C ARG A 234 -16.40 -9.43 -6.11
N LYS A 235 -16.93 -10.64 -6.31
CA LYS A 235 -18.37 -10.90 -6.21
C LYS A 235 -18.68 -11.67 -4.94
N GLU A 236 -19.73 -11.27 -4.24
CA GLU A 236 -20.32 -12.04 -3.15
C GLU A 236 -21.80 -12.31 -3.44
N PHE A 237 -22.27 -13.47 -2.99
CA PHE A 237 -23.67 -13.83 -3.12
C PHE A 237 -24.35 -13.70 -1.77
N VAL A 238 -25.25 -12.75 -1.66
CA VAL A 238 -26.05 -12.54 -0.44
C VAL A 238 -27.38 -13.27 -0.61
N HIS A 239 -27.72 -14.13 0.36
CA HIS A 239 -29.02 -14.78 0.42
C HIS A 239 -30.04 -13.80 1.00
N GLY A 240 -30.88 -13.23 0.13
CA GLY A 240 -32.09 -12.53 0.55
C GLY A 240 -33.21 -13.52 0.85
N LYS A 241 -34.29 -13.01 1.48
CA LYS A 241 -35.43 -13.82 1.96
C LYS A 241 -36.03 -14.78 0.90
N ASN A 242 -35.89 -14.49 -0.40
CA ASN A 242 -36.39 -15.35 -1.49
C ASN A 242 -35.49 -15.42 -2.74
N LYS A 243 -34.33 -14.75 -2.77
CA LYS A 243 -33.46 -14.69 -3.96
C LYS A 243 -31.99 -14.52 -3.58
N LYS A 244 -31.12 -15.15 -4.36
CA LYS A 244 -29.66 -14.96 -4.30
C LYS A 244 -29.29 -13.71 -5.09
N ILE A 245 -28.79 -12.68 -4.42
CA ILE A 245 -28.40 -11.40 -5.05
C ILE A 245 -26.88 -11.38 -5.19
N MET A 246 -26.38 -11.09 -6.38
CA MET A 246 -24.95 -10.91 -6.64
C MET A 246 -24.58 -9.44 -6.34
N ARG A 247 -23.59 -9.25 -5.48
CA ARG A 247 -23.03 -7.94 -5.13
C ARG A 247 -21.56 -7.88 -5.51
N TYR A 248 -21.10 -6.70 -5.88
CA TYR A 248 -19.73 -6.43 -6.28
C TYR A 248 -19.06 -5.59 -5.20
N TYR A 249 -17.80 -5.86 -4.89
CA TYR A 249 -17.03 -5.11 -3.90
C TYR A 249 -15.64 -4.80 -4.45
N LYS A 250 -15.05 -3.66 -4.07
CA LYS A 250 -13.65 -3.37 -4.41
C LYS A 250 -12.75 -4.42 -3.76
N SER A 251 -11.89 -5.04 -4.56
CA SER A 251 -10.89 -5.97 -4.04
C SER A 251 -9.71 -5.21 -3.42
N GLY A 252 -9.17 -5.73 -2.32
CA GLY A 252 -7.85 -5.34 -1.82
C GLY A 252 -6.73 -6.10 -2.52
N GLU A 253 -5.47 -5.72 -2.21
CA GLU A 253 -4.25 -6.22 -2.84
C GLU A 253 -4.28 -7.72 -3.18
N PHE A 254 -3.81 -8.01 -4.40
CA PHE A 254 -3.81 -9.29 -5.09
C PHE A 254 -3.40 -10.47 -4.20
N LYS A 255 -4.38 -11.10 -3.54
CA LYS A 255 -4.34 -12.55 -3.37
C LYS A 255 -4.95 -13.15 -4.63
N VAL A 256 -4.06 -13.45 -5.58
CA VAL A 256 -4.35 -14.37 -6.68
C VAL A 256 -4.98 -15.61 -6.03
N PHE A 257 -6.29 -15.76 -6.20
CA PHE A 257 -6.96 -17.00 -5.83
C PHE A 257 -6.39 -18.06 -6.77
N GLU A 258 -5.40 -18.80 -6.30
CA GLU A 258 -5.11 -20.13 -6.83
C GLU A 258 -6.44 -20.85 -6.88
N ARG A 259 -6.91 -21.14 -8.10
CA ARG A 259 -7.99 -22.10 -8.31
C ARG A 259 -7.50 -23.39 -7.67
N LYS A 260 -7.94 -23.67 -6.44
CA LYS A 260 -7.83 -25.03 -5.90
C LYS A 260 -8.52 -25.93 -6.92
N GLY A 261 -7.69 -26.75 -7.55
CA GLY A 261 -8.10 -27.80 -8.47
C GLY A 261 -9.25 -28.55 -7.84
N LYS A 262 -10.32 -28.64 -8.62
CA LYS A 262 -11.46 -29.47 -8.31
C LYS A 262 -11.05 -30.88 -8.71
N ASP A 263 -10.17 -31.48 -7.92
CA ASP A 263 -9.87 -32.90 -7.97
C ASP A 263 -10.23 -33.51 -6.62
N GLU A 264 -10.88 -34.66 -6.72
CA GLU A 264 -11.18 -35.66 -5.69
C GLU A 264 -12.50 -35.47 -4.90
N GLY A 265 -13.52 -36.22 -5.36
CA GLY A 265 -14.82 -36.43 -4.74
C GLY A 265 -15.88 -36.80 -5.75
#